data_AF-A0AAV2L799-F1
#
_entry.id   AF-A0AAV2L799-F1
#
_cell.length_a   1.000
_cell.length_b   1.000
_cell.length_c   1.000
_cell.angle_alpha   90.00
_cell.angle_beta   90.00
_cell.angle_gamma   90.00
#
_symmetry.space_group_name_H-M   'P 1'
#
loop_
_entity.id
_entity.type
_entity.pdbx_description
1 polymer ?
#
loop_
_entity_poly.entity_id
_entity_poly.type
_entity_poly.pdbx_seq_one_letter_code
_entity_poly.pdbx_strand_id
1 'polypeptide(L)'
;MDLKAADVVGSWRGRGEPLDYERKRLFSLRVQVENTQSGPRVLGAGPFTDEALVKVVVEDVDEPPKFERSHYVLEVKEDAPRNTAIGSVSAADPDDKRSPVR
;
A
#
# COMPACT_ATOMS: atom_id res chain seq x y z
N MET A 1 -21.70 -1.68 -37.86
CA MET A 1 -21.29 -2.95 -37.22
C MET A 1 -20.69 -2.56 -35.89
N ASP A 2 -21.53 -2.49 -34.88
CA ASP A 2 -21.20 -2.07 -33.53
C ASP A 2 -20.36 -3.14 -32.84
N LEU A 3 -19.08 -2.85 -32.62
CA LEU A 3 -18.29 -3.58 -31.65
C LEU A 3 -18.84 -3.22 -30.28
N LYS A 4 -19.72 -4.06 -29.74
CA LYS A 4 -20.09 -3.98 -28.32
C LYS A 4 -18.80 -4.13 -27.53
N ALA A 5 -18.37 -3.04 -26.89
CA ALA A 5 -17.50 -3.13 -25.74
C ALA A 5 -18.19 -4.10 -24.78
N ALA A 6 -17.56 -5.24 -24.51
CA ALA A 6 -18.01 -6.06 -23.41
C ALA A 6 -17.75 -5.24 -22.14
N ASP A 7 -18.81 -4.77 -21.49
CA ASP A 7 -18.73 -4.23 -20.14
C ASP A 7 -18.28 -5.36 -19.22
N VAL A 8 -16.95 -5.54 -19.09
CA VAL A 8 -16.36 -6.42 -18.09
C VAL A 8 -16.46 -5.69 -16.75
N VAL A 9 -17.60 -5.83 -16.08
CA VAL A 9 -17.76 -5.38 -14.69
C VAL A 9 -17.14 -6.45 -13.79
N GLY A 10 -15.82 -6.38 -13.62
CA GLY A 10 -15.06 -7.23 -12.69
C GLY A 10 -14.93 -6.60 -11.31
N SER A 11 -15.13 -7.38 -10.24
CA SER A 11 -14.84 -6.96 -8.87
C SER A 11 -13.45 -7.50 -8.47
N TRP A 12 -12.56 -6.60 -8.06
CA TRP A 12 -11.21 -6.94 -7.63
C TRP A 12 -11.11 -6.76 -6.12
N ARG A 13 -10.66 -7.80 -5.41
CA ARG A 13 -10.31 -7.73 -3.99
C ARG A 13 -8.86 -8.13 -3.82
N GLY A 14 -8.10 -7.38 -3.02
CA GLY A 14 -6.72 -7.73 -2.69
C GLY A 14 -6.63 -9.10 -2.00
N ARG A 15 -5.43 -9.68 -1.95
CA ARG A 15 -5.16 -11.01 -1.36
C ARG A 15 -5.30 -11.07 0.18
N GLY A 16 -5.98 -10.12 0.79
CA GLY A 16 -6.16 -10.03 2.24
C GLY A 16 -5.01 -9.36 3.00
N GLU A 17 -3.93 -8.97 2.31
CA GLU A 17 -2.86 -8.17 2.90
C GLU A 17 -3.31 -6.72 3.07
N PRO A 18 -3.01 -6.08 4.21
CA PRO A 18 -3.30 -4.67 4.43
C PRO A 18 -2.48 -3.79 3.49
N LEU A 19 -3.02 -2.63 3.14
CA LEU A 19 -2.28 -1.57 2.46
C LEU A 19 -1.49 -0.79 3.50
N ASP A 20 -0.24 -0.49 3.17
CA ASP A 20 0.75 0.18 4.02
C ASP A 20 1.41 1.22 3.14
N TYR A 21 1.09 2.50 3.39
CA TYR A 21 1.48 3.61 2.52
C TYR A 21 2.98 3.86 2.61
N GLU A 22 3.52 3.80 3.83
CA GLU A 22 4.91 4.00 4.23
C GLU A 22 5.81 2.99 3.54
N ARG A 23 5.32 1.76 3.37
CA ARG A 23 6.02 0.68 2.68
C ARG A 23 5.87 0.73 1.17
N LYS A 24 4.66 0.95 0.66
CA LYS A 24 4.40 0.90 -0.80
C LYS A 24 3.17 1.68 -1.23
N ARG A 25 3.44 2.74 -2.00
CA ARG A 25 2.45 3.74 -2.43
C ARG A 25 1.80 3.47 -3.79
N LEU A 26 2.42 2.63 -4.63
CA LEU A 26 1.97 2.39 -6.01
C LEU A 26 2.05 0.91 -6.37
N PHE A 27 0.96 0.38 -6.91
CA PHE A 27 0.90 -0.92 -7.53
C PHE A 27 0.57 -0.78 -9.02
N SER A 28 1.28 -1.55 -9.85
CA SER A 28 1.00 -1.69 -11.29
C SER A 28 0.51 -3.10 -11.55
N LEU A 29 -0.70 -3.23 -12.06
CA LEU A 29 -1.34 -4.48 -12.39
C LEU A 29 -1.47 -4.59 -13.91
N ARG A 30 -1.05 -5.73 -14.46
CA ARG A 30 -1.22 -6.06 -15.89
C ARG A 30 -2.47 -6.93 -16.01
N VAL A 31 -3.44 -6.46 -16.76
CA VAL A 31 -4.70 -7.15 -17.03
C VAL A 31 -4.68 -7.62 -18.47
N GLN A 32 -4.85 -8.92 -18.70
CA GLN A 32 -4.94 -9.51 -20.02
C GLN A 32 -6.35 -10.07 -20.21
N VAL A 33 -6.95 -9.77 -21.36
CA VAL A 33 -8.26 -10.30 -21.77
C VAL A 33 -8.04 -11.20 -22.98
N GLU A 34 -8.64 -12.37 -22.97
CA GLU A 34 -8.59 -13.33 -24.07
C GLU A 34 -10.00 -13.58 -24.60
N ASN A 35 -10.17 -13.55 -25.92
CA ASN A 35 -11.45 -13.90 -26.54
C ASN A 35 -11.63 -15.43 -26.55
N THR A 36 -12.66 -15.91 -25.86
CA THR A 36 -12.99 -17.34 -25.74
C THR A 36 -13.69 -17.93 -26.96
N GLN A 37 -14.07 -17.12 -27.97
CA GLN A 37 -14.68 -17.62 -29.21
C GLN A 37 -13.64 -18.20 -30.17
N SER A 38 -13.33 -19.48 -29.97
CA SER A 38 -12.48 -20.29 -30.87
C SER A 38 -13.36 -21.08 -31.86
N GLY A 39 -13.89 -20.39 -32.87
CA GLY A 39 -14.62 -21.03 -33.98
C GLY A 39 -13.68 -21.43 -35.13
N PRO A 40 -14.00 -22.47 -35.93
CA PRO A 40 -13.16 -22.94 -37.05
C PRO A 40 -12.90 -21.90 -38.16
N ARG A 41 -13.61 -20.76 -38.13
CA ARG A 41 -13.43 -19.63 -39.06
C ARG A 41 -12.27 -18.69 -38.69
N VAL A 42 -11.60 -18.94 -37.57
CA VAL A 42 -10.57 -18.07 -36.96
C VAL A 42 -9.16 -18.70 -37.06
N LEU A 43 -9.00 -19.74 -37.88
CA LEU A 43 -7.71 -20.37 -38.17
C LEU A 43 -6.88 -19.44 -39.07
N GLY A 44 -6.18 -18.47 -38.47
CA GLY A 44 -5.20 -17.63 -39.18
C GLY A 44 -4.95 -16.23 -38.62
N ALA A 45 -5.67 -15.79 -37.60
CA ALA A 45 -5.64 -14.41 -37.13
C ALA A 45 -5.14 -14.25 -35.68
N GLY A 46 -3.96 -14.81 -35.37
CA GLY A 46 -3.21 -14.50 -34.15
C GLY A 46 -3.91 -14.76 -32.80
N PRO A 47 -3.21 -14.53 -31.67
CA PRO A 47 -3.86 -14.54 -30.36
C PRO A 47 -4.73 -13.29 -30.20
N PHE A 48 -6.02 -13.46 -29.93
CA PHE A 48 -6.94 -12.37 -29.59
C PHE A 48 -6.79 -12.00 -28.12
N THR A 49 -5.64 -11.44 -27.80
CA THR A 49 -5.30 -11.00 -26.44
C THR A 49 -5.09 -9.51 -26.41
N ASP A 50 -5.89 -8.82 -25.61
CA ASP A 50 -5.70 -7.40 -25.30
C ASP A 50 -5.13 -7.24 -23.90
N GLU A 51 -4.38 -6.17 -23.69
CA GLU A 51 -3.72 -5.88 -22.42
C GLU A 51 -3.94 -4.44 -21.98
N ALA A 52 -4.17 -4.27 -20.68
CA ALA A 52 -4.24 -2.98 -20.01
C ALA A 52 -3.36 -2.96 -18.77
N LEU A 53 -2.84 -1.77 -18.45
CA LEU A 53 -2.09 -1.52 -17.22
C LEU A 53 -2.94 -0.66 -16.27
N VAL A 54 -3.20 -1.17 -15.08
CA VAL A 54 -3.92 -0.48 -14.02
C VAL A 54 -2.93 -0.02 -12.96
N LYS A 55 -2.98 1.27 -12.61
CA LYS A 55 -2.20 1.86 -11.53
C LYS A 55 -3.09 2.06 -10.31
N VAL A 56 -2.71 1.48 -9.18
CA VAL A 56 -3.40 1.66 -7.90
C VAL A 56 -2.50 2.48 -6.99
N VAL A 57 -3.01 3.64 -6.58
CA VAL A 57 -2.32 4.53 -5.63
C VAL A 57 -2.88 4.25 -4.24
N VAL A 58 -2.00 4.02 -3.28
CA VAL A 58 -2.36 3.93 -1.86
C VAL A 58 -2.44 5.36 -1.32
N GLU A 59 -3.53 5.67 -0.63
CA GLU A 59 -3.70 6.95 0.05
C GLU A 59 -3.08 6.89 1.45
N ASP A 60 -2.55 8.03 1.85
CA ASP A 60 -1.88 8.25 3.13
C ASP A 60 -2.91 8.49 4.23
N VAL A 61 -2.67 7.96 5.44
CA VAL A 61 -3.52 8.18 6.62
C VAL A 61 -2.61 8.46 7.80
N ASP A 62 -2.83 9.61 8.45
CA ASP A 62 -2.07 10.05 9.62
C ASP A 62 -2.04 9.00 10.72
N GLU A 63 -0.83 8.63 11.13
CA GLU A 63 -0.58 7.61 12.14
C GLU A 63 -0.01 8.23 13.41
N PRO A 64 -0.27 7.64 14.60
CA PRO A 64 0.28 8.20 15.83
C PRO A 64 1.74 7.78 16.03
N PRO A 65 2.56 8.60 16.71
CA PRO A 65 3.94 8.27 17.02
C PRO A 65 4.00 7.06 17.94
N LYS A 66 4.88 6.12 17.61
CA LYS A 66 5.09 4.87 18.36
C LYS A 66 6.39 4.94 19.13
N PHE A 67 6.34 4.59 20.41
CA PHE A 67 7.55 4.44 21.23
C PHE A 67 8.44 3.34 20.66
N GLU A 68 9.76 3.54 20.71
CA GLU A 68 10.73 2.54 20.25
C GLU A 68 10.69 1.25 21.08
N ARG A 69 10.27 1.35 22.34
CA ARG A 69 10.15 0.22 23.27
C ARG A 69 8.77 0.21 23.91
N SER A 70 8.26 -0.99 24.17
CA SER A 70 7.00 -1.17 24.89
C SER A 70 7.08 -0.75 26.36
N HIS A 71 8.28 -0.84 26.96
CA HIS A 71 8.53 -0.48 28.36
C HIS A 71 9.94 0.11 28.50
N TYR A 72 10.06 1.11 29.38
CA TYR A 72 11.34 1.73 29.75
C TYR A 72 11.56 1.55 31.24
N VAL A 73 12.66 0.88 31.61
CA VAL A 73 13.13 0.81 32.99
C VAL A 73 14.29 1.79 33.12
N LEU A 74 14.12 2.79 33.97
CA LEU A 74 15.14 3.79 34.26
C LEU A 74 15.40 3.78 35.77
N GLU A 75 16.66 3.83 36.15
CA GLU A 75 17.09 3.77 37.55
C GLU A 75 17.83 5.04 37.93
N VAL A 76 17.59 5.51 39.15
CA VAL A 76 18.26 6.66 39.73
C VAL A 76 18.61 6.37 41.18
N LYS A 77 19.76 6.84 41.65
CA LYS A 77 20.17 6.68 43.05
C LYS A 77 19.37 7.62 43.95
N GLU A 78 19.17 7.21 45.19
CA GLU A 78 18.45 8.01 46.19
C GLU A 78 19.18 9.31 46.56
N ASP A 79 20.52 9.31 46.46
CA ASP A 79 21.39 10.45 46.75
C ASP A 79 21.62 11.34 45.51
N ALA A 80 20.87 11.11 44.43
CA ALA A 80 21.01 11.89 43.21
C ALA A 80 20.70 13.38 43.45
N PRO A 81 21.55 14.30 42.97
CA PRO A 81 21.34 15.73 43.14
C PRO A 81 20.08 16.21 42.41
N ARG A 82 19.56 17.36 42.84
CA ARG A 82 18.42 18.00 42.16
C ARG A 82 18.74 18.24 40.68
N ASN A 83 17.76 17.99 39.82
CA ASN A 83 17.84 18.07 38.36
C ASN A 83 18.72 16.99 37.69
N THR A 84 18.92 15.83 38.33
CA THR A 84 19.55 14.68 37.68
C THR A 84 18.64 14.16 36.56
N ALA A 85 19.16 14.10 35.33
CA ALA A 85 18.48 13.44 34.22
C ALA A 85 18.55 11.92 34.39
N ILE A 86 17.39 11.27 34.45
CA ILE A 86 17.26 9.83 34.75
C ILE A 86 17.36 8.98 33.47
N GLY A 87 16.97 9.56 32.33
CA GLY A 87 17.03 8.93 31.02
C GLY A 87 16.18 9.68 30.00
N SER A 88 16.13 9.15 28.79
CA SER A 88 15.27 9.65 27.71
C SER A 88 14.46 8.51 27.12
N VAL A 89 13.28 8.85 26.62
CA VAL A 89 12.44 7.96 25.81
C VAL A 89 12.31 8.57 24.43
N SER A 90 12.17 7.70 23.44
CA SER A 90 12.06 8.08 22.03
C SER A 90 10.80 7.47 21.44
N ALA A 91 10.08 8.26 20.65
CA ALA A 91 8.98 7.80 19.83
C ALA A 91 9.19 8.33 18.41
N ALA A 92 8.83 7.51 17.42
CA ALA A 92 8.93 7.84 16.02
C ALA A 92 7.57 7.70 15.36
N ASP A 93 7.25 8.69 14.53
CA ASP A 93 6.12 8.66 13.64
C ASP A 93 6.56 8.15 12.27
N PRO A 94 5.87 7.16 11.69
CA PRO A 94 6.26 6.61 10.40
C PRO A 94 5.80 7.48 9.21
N ASP A 95 4.96 8.50 9.44
CA ASP A 95 4.47 9.40 8.39
C ASP A 95 5.67 10.08 7.70
N ASP A 96 5.75 9.91 6.38
CA ASP A 96 6.74 10.63 5.58
C ASP A 96 6.39 12.12 5.66
N LYS A 97 7.38 13.01 5.84
CA LYS A 97 7.26 14.42 6.29
C LYS A 97 6.51 15.39 5.34
N ARG A 98 5.52 14.91 4.60
CA ARG A 98 4.79 15.64 3.56
C ARG A 98 3.38 16.05 3.98
N SER A 99 3.02 15.95 5.25
CA SER A 99 1.84 16.63 5.80
C SER A 99 2.18 18.09 6.12
N PRO A 100 1.75 19.08 5.32
CA PRO A 100 1.88 20.47 5.71
C PRO A 100 0.99 20.69 6.93
N VAL A 101 1.61 20.94 8.08
CA VAL A 101 0.92 21.48 9.26
C VAL A 101 0.24 22.78 8.80
N ARG A 102 -1.09 22.84 8.85
CA ARG A 102 -1.87 24.04 8.54
C ARG A 102 -2.60 24.55 9.78
#